data_AF-A0A939A5S8-F1
#
_entry.id   AF-A0A939A5S8-F1
#
_cell.length_a   1.000
_cell.length_b   1.000
_cell.length_c   1.000
_cell.angle_alpha   90.00
_cell.angle_beta   90.00
_cell.angle_gamma   90.00
#
_symmetry.space_group_name_H-M   'P 1'
#
loop_
_entity.id
_entity.type
_entity.pdbx_description
1 polymer ?
#
loop_
_entity_poly.entity_id
_entity_poly.type
_entity_poly.pdbx_seq_one_letter_code
_entity_poly.pdbx_strand_id
1 'polypeptide(L)'
;MAGSIWKIYLLENKTRKERYIGVTSRDIPDRLTEHEAGRTATIAHWRWDREQITANKVGWSYEQAKASVRAHAMEADLRTRERVWTTFATGGI
;
A
#
# COMPACT_ATOMS: atom_id res chain seq x y z
N MET A 1 22.15 -4.53 -16.44
CA MET A 1 21.68 -3.87 -15.20
C MET A 1 20.45 -4.60 -14.71
N ALA A 2 20.50 -5.29 -13.58
CA ALA A 2 19.30 -5.89 -12.99
C ALA A 2 18.46 -4.74 -12.43
N GLY A 3 17.42 -4.34 -13.16
CA GLY A 3 16.49 -3.30 -12.69
C GLY A 3 15.84 -3.76 -11.39
N SER A 4 15.79 -2.87 -10.39
CA SER A 4 15.16 -3.18 -9.11
C SER A 4 13.75 -3.73 -9.32
N ILE A 5 13.44 -4.88 -8.74
CA ILE A 5 12.12 -5.51 -8.81
C ILE A 5 11.16 -4.76 -7.88
N TRP A 6 10.12 -4.15 -8.44
CA TRP A 6 9.08 -3.47 -7.67
C TRP A 6 7.92 -4.40 -7.36
N LYS A 7 7.39 -4.25 -6.16
CA LYS A 7 6.29 -5.03 -5.56
C LYS A 7 5.17 -4.08 -5.17
N ILE A 8 3.93 -4.56 -5.27
CA ILE A 8 2.74 -3.82 -4.85
C ILE A 8 2.13 -4.56 -3.67
N TYR A 9 1.76 -3.82 -2.63
CA TYR A 9 1.05 -4.33 -1.47
C TYR A 9 -0.12 -3.41 -1.12
N LEU A 10 -1.12 -3.99 -0.49
CA LEU A 10 -2.31 -3.34 0.00
C LEU A 10 -2.36 -3.53 1.51
N LEU A 11 -2.45 -2.43 2.24
CA LEU A 11 -2.78 -2.44 3.66
C LEU A 11 -4.25 -2.08 3.81
N GLU A 12 -4.97 -2.80 4.65
CA GLU A 12 -6.38 -2.54 4.94
C GLU A 12 -6.56 -2.39 6.44
N ASN A 13 -7.02 -1.20 6.85
CA ASN A 13 -7.46 -0.93 8.20
C ASN A 13 -8.97 -1.15 8.29
N LYS A 14 -9.37 -2.34 8.74
CA LYS A 14 -10.78 -2.76 8.83
C LYS A 14 -11.56 -2.00 9.89
N THR A 15 -10.88 -1.47 10.90
CA THR A 15 -11.46 -0.65 11.97
C THR A 15 -11.89 0.72 11.43
N ARG A 16 -11.00 1.40 10.71
CA ARG A 16 -11.26 2.74 10.15
C ARG A 16 -11.94 2.73 8.79
N LYS A 17 -12.01 1.57 8.13
CA LYS A 17 -12.39 1.44 6.72
C LYS A 17 -11.47 2.24 5.81
N GLU A 18 -10.17 2.15 6.07
CA GLU A 18 -9.13 2.80 5.27
C GLU A 18 -8.25 1.77 4.56
N ARG A 19 -7.72 2.14 3.39
CA ARG A 19 -6.83 1.33 2.58
C ARG A 19 -5.63 2.11 2.15
N TYR A 20 -4.47 1.48 2.13
CA TYR A 20 -3.25 2.07 1.61
C TYR A 20 -2.59 1.15 0.60
N ILE A 21 -2.35 1.66 -0.60
CA ILE A 21 -1.66 0.95 -1.67
C ILE A 21 -0.22 1.46 -1.73
N GLY A 22 0.71 0.57 -1.38
CA GLY A 22 2.13 0.84 -1.37
C GLY A 22 2.85 0.15 -2.54
N VAL A 23 3.86 0.84 -3.06
CA VAL A 23 4.80 0.28 -4.05
C VAL A 23 6.20 0.30 -3.45
N THR A 24 6.96 -0.77 -3.59
CA THR A 24 8.32 -0.84 -3.02
C THR A 24 9.26 -1.73 -3.82
N SER A 25 10.53 -1.34 -3.90
CA SER A 25 11.63 -2.17 -4.38
C SER A 25 12.23 -3.07 -3.29
N ARG A 26 11.88 -2.79 -2.02
CA ARG A 26 12.35 -3.55 -0.84
C ARG A 26 11.44 -4.74 -0.55
N ASP A 27 11.77 -5.50 0.49
CA ASP A 27 10.85 -6.50 1.02
C ASP A 27 9.68 -5.84 1.77
N ILE A 28 8.50 -6.43 1.58
CA ILE A 28 7.24 -5.93 2.14
C ILE A 28 7.29 -5.96 3.68
N PRO A 29 7.76 -7.03 4.36
CA PRO A 29 7.89 -7.04 5.82
C PRO A 29 8.68 -5.84 6.36
N ASP A 30 9.81 -5.48 5.76
CA ASP A 30 10.59 -4.32 6.21
C ASP A 30 9.81 -3.01 6.09
N ARG A 31 8.96 -2.89 5.05
CA ARG A 31 8.08 -1.73 4.89
C ARG A 31 6.94 -1.73 5.91
N LEU A 32 6.42 -2.89 6.29
CA LEU A 32 5.39 -3.00 7.34
C LEU A 32 5.94 -2.48 8.68
N THR A 33 7.15 -2.87 9.06
CA THR A 33 7.79 -2.37 10.29
C THR A 33 7.94 -0.84 10.30
N GLU A 34 8.21 -0.22 9.15
CA GLU A 34 8.27 1.24 9.04
C GLU A 34 6.91 1.91 9.20
N HIS A 35 5.86 1.29 8.66
CA HIS A 35 4.49 1.78 8.79
C HIS A 35 3.99 1.67 10.23
N GLU A 36 4.29 0.56 10.89
CA GLU A 36 4.01 0.34 12.32
C GLU A 36 4.72 1.38 13.20
N ALA A 37 5.94 1.76 12.82
CA ALA A 37 6.70 2.82 13.46
C ALA A 37 6.22 4.26 13.10
N GLY A 38 5.12 4.40 12.35
CA GLY A 38 4.54 5.69 11.97
C GLY A 38 5.36 6.50 10.97
N ARG A 39 6.29 5.87 10.22
CA ARG A 39 7.19 6.56 9.28
C ARG A 39 6.54 6.94 7.95
N THR A 40 5.29 6.55 7.73
CA THR A 40 4.51 6.90 6.53
C THR A 40 3.41 7.85 6.90
N ALA A 41 3.59 9.13 6.58
CA ALA A 41 2.69 10.22 6.98
C ALA A 41 1.22 9.95 6.64
N THR A 42 0.94 9.37 5.48
CA THR A 42 -0.42 9.06 4.99
C THR A 42 -1.20 8.11 5.91
N ILE A 43 -0.51 7.23 6.63
CA ILE A 43 -1.13 6.24 7.54
C ILE A 43 -0.54 6.30 8.95
N ALA A 44 0.16 7.39 9.29
CA ALA A 44 0.78 7.56 10.60
C ALA A 44 -0.26 7.62 11.73
N HIS A 45 -1.51 7.95 11.41
CA HIS A 45 -2.63 7.94 12.34
C HIS A 45 -3.23 6.55 12.61
N TRP A 46 -2.79 5.51 11.87
CA TRP A 46 -3.21 4.14 12.13
C TRP A 46 -2.57 3.62 13.41
N ARG A 47 -3.38 3.01 14.27
CA ARG A 47 -2.93 2.44 15.55
C ARG A 47 -2.75 0.93 15.40
N TRP A 48 -1.57 0.52 14.95
CA TRP A 48 -1.24 -0.86 14.64
C TRP A 48 -1.36 -1.84 15.82
N ASP A 49 -1.27 -1.34 17.06
CA ASP A 49 -1.46 -2.10 18.29
C ASP A 49 -2.94 -2.37 18.63
N ARG A 50 -3.88 -1.63 18.03
CA ARG A 50 -5.31 -1.63 18.41
C ARG A 50 -6.26 -1.86 17.25
N GLU A 51 -5.86 -1.53 16.04
CA GLU A 51 -6.69 -1.57 14.86
C GLU A 51 -6.49 -2.89 14.09
N GLN A 52 -7.54 -3.34 13.42
CA GLN A 52 -7.49 -4.55 12.61
C GLN A 52 -6.87 -4.22 11.25
N ILE A 53 -5.54 -4.28 11.19
CA ILE A 53 -4.78 -3.98 9.98
C ILE A 53 -4.31 -5.29 9.34
N THR A 54 -4.60 -5.47 8.06
CA THR A 54 -4.11 -6.62 7.27
C THR A 54 -3.24 -6.16 6.11
N ALA A 55 -2.16 -6.87 5.85
CA ALA A 55 -1.27 -6.64 4.71
C ALA A 55 -1.44 -7.73 3.67
N ASN A 56 -1.86 -7.34 2.47
CA ASN A 56 -2.03 -8.23 1.33
C ASN A 56 -1.00 -7.92 0.25
N LYS A 57 -0.27 -8.94 -0.18
CA LYS A 57 0.63 -8.83 -1.33
C LYS A 57 -0.18 -8.94 -2.61
N VAL A 58 -0.05 -7.95 -3.48
CA VAL A 58 -0.91 -7.83 -4.68
C VAL A 58 -0.18 -8.31 -5.92
N GLY A 59 1.10 -7.97 -6.06
CA GLY A 59 1.88 -8.37 -7.23
C GLY A 59 3.38 -8.25 -7.03
N TRP A 60 4.12 -8.92 -7.90
CA TRP A 60 5.55 -9.11 -7.82
C TRP A 60 6.21 -8.82 -9.16
N SER A 61 7.49 -8.43 -9.12
CA SER A 61 8.35 -8.38 -10.31
C SER A 61 7.89 -7.40 -11.38
N TYR A 62 7.58 -6.17 -10.98
CA TYR A 62 7.30 -5.08 -11.92
C TYR A 62 8.52 -4.17 -12.11
N GLU A 63 8.61 -3.57 -13.30
CA GLU A 63 9.33 -2.31 -13.47
C GLU A 63 8.63 -1.20 -12.68
N GLN A 64 9.39 -0.22 -12.19
CA GLN A 64 8.88 0.85 -11.33
C GLN A 64 7.65 1.57 -11.89
N ALA A 65 7.75 2.03 -13.14
CA ALA A 65 6.67 2.76 -13.81
C ALA A 65 5.40 1.90 -13.93
N LYS A 66 5.55 0.62 -14.30
CA LYS A 66 4.43 -0.33 -14.38
C LYS A 66 3.81 -0.58 -13.00
N ALA A 67 4.64 -0.69 -11.96
CA ALA A 67 4.17 -0.88 -10.60
C ALA A 67 3.33 0.32 -10.12
N SER A 68 3.79 1.54 -10.40
CA SER A 68 3.08 2.77 -10.07
C SER A 68 1.75 2.90 -10.83
N VAL A 69 1.77 2.69 -12.16
CA VAL A 69 0.54 2.72 -12.98
C VAL A 69 -0.48 1.71 -12.47
N ARG A 70 -0.03 0.51 -12.12
CA ARG A 70 -0.92 -0.54 -11.61
C ARG A 70 -1.46 -0.22 -10.22
N ALA A 71 -0.67 0.37 -9.34
CA ALA A 71 -1.13 0.85 -8.04
C ALA A 71 -2.23 1.92 -8.17
N HIS A 72 -2.06 2.88 -9.09
CA HIS A 72 -3.10 3.88 -9.38
C HIS A 72 -4.36 3.28 -10.01
N ALA A 73 -4.21 2.33 -10.94
CA ALA A 73 -5.35 1.63 -11.52
C ALA A 73 -6.15 0.88 -10.44
N MET A 74 -5.47 0.26 -9.48
CA MET A 74 -6.11 -0.39 -8.33
C MET A 74 -6.80 0.59 -7.39
N GLU A 75 -6.18 1.73 -7.12
CA GLU A 75 -6.81 2.79 -6.33
C GLU A 75 -8.13 3.22 -6.97
N ALA A 76 -8.13 3.47 -8.27
CA ALA A 76 -9.32 3.86 -9.02
C ALA A 76 -10.42 2.77 -8.99
N ASP A 77 -10.05 1.51 -9.17
CA ASP A 77 -10.99 0.38 -9.11
C ASP A 77 -11.58 0.21 -7.71
N LEU A 78 -10.74 0.22 -6.66
CA LEU A 78 -11.19 0.08 -5.27
C LEU A 78 -12.08 1.23 -4.82
N ARG A 79 -11.74 2.47 -5.20
CA ARG A 79 -12.57 3.65 -4.91
C ARG A 79 -13.94 3.56 -5.58
N THR A 80 -14.03 2.90 -6.72
CA THR A 80 -15.28 2.74 -7.48
C THR A 80 -16.15 1.63 -6.89
N ARG A 81 -15.55 0.49 -6.54
CA ARG A 81 -16.28 -0.69 -6.03
C ARG A 81 -16.71 -0.55 -4.58
N GLU A 82 -15.93 0.14 -3.76
CA GLU A 82 -16.09 0.13 -2.31
C GLU A 82 -16.13 1.55 -1.74
N ARG A 83 -17.19 2.29 -2.07
CA ARG A 83 -17.37 3.70 -1.71
C ARG A 83 -17.39 3.98 -0.20
N VAL A 84 -17.55 2.94 0.63
CA VAL A 84 -17.50 3.04 2.11
C VAL A 84 -16.05 3.13 2.61
N TRP A 85 -15.07 2.74 1.80
CA TRP A 85 -13.66 2.73 2.17
C TRP A 85 -12.91 3.95 1.62
N THR A 86 -12.13 4.60 2.48
CA THR A 86 -11.16 5.61 2.04
C THR A 86 -9.91 4.90 1.55
N THR A 87 -9.50 5.14 0.30
CA THR A 87 -8.30 4.53 -0.27
C THR A 87 -7.25 5.61 -0.54
N PHE A 88 -6.04 5.36 -0.06
CA PHE A 88 -4.85 6.14 -0.33
C PHE A 88 -3.91 5.33 -1.22
N ALA A 89 -3.39 5.91 -2.30
CA ALA A 89 -2.24 5.35 -2.99
C ALA A 89 -1.03 6.27 -2.81
N THR A 90 0.14 5.67 -2.65
CA THR A 90 1.37 6.42 -2.90
C THR A 90 1.43 6.77 -4.39
N GLY A 91 1.31 8.06 -4.70
CA GLY A 91 1.77 8.59 -5.99
C GLY A 91 3.25 8.33 -6.12
N GLY A 92 3.67 7.75 -7.24
CA GLY A 92 5.07 7.48 -7.52
C GLY A 92 5.93 8.75 -7.41
N ILE A 93 7.15 8.55 -6.90
CA ILE A 93 8.37 9.39 -6.99
C ILE A 93 8.15 10.90 -7.21
#